data_AF-K9W2A8-F1
#
_entry.id   AF-K9W2A8-F1
#
_cell.length_a   1.000
_cell.length_b   1.000
_cell.length_c   1.000
_cell.angle_alpha   90.00
_cell.angle_beta   90.00
_cell.angle_gamma   90.00
#
_symmetry.space_group_name_H-M   'P 1'
#
loop_
_entity.id
_entity.type
_entity.pdbx_description
1 polymer ?
#
loop_
_entity_poly.entity_id
_entity_poly.type
_entity_poly.pdbx_seq_one_letter_code
_entity_poly.pdbx_strand_id
1 'polypeptide(L)'
;MRDLDTRISQEMTPEVFAVASRLYAEKSQEYSLQELMEAGAEAQIPPEFIQQAYQEIQIKRQQAQERRKKLIIILASVGVVVGGWGIWTYNSLASAAQKVDSAWAQVENQFQRRADLIPNLVRVTEASAKQERDLAALLTRSRTSYLQADTPGEKAVASTQVSQAINQFQNYVANNPQLQSSQAYINLQYELAGTENRIAVERMRYNQAIQAYNQKVKVFPNSVVAKILGFESKPLFKAEIKEVPRIN
;
A
#
# COMPACT_ATOMS: atom_id res chain seq x y z
N MET A 1 -40.57 53.62 -36.46
CA MET A 1 -39.69 54.59 -35.77
C MET A 1 -39.78 54.28 -34.29
N ARG A 2 -38.68 53.84 -33.65
CA ARG A 2 -38.65 53.65 -32.19
C ARG A 2 -38.57 55.03 -31.54
N ASP A 3 -39.38 55.27 -30.51
CA ASP A 3 -39.42 56.54 -29.76
C ASP A 3 -38.04 56.89 -29.22
N LEU A 4 -37.41 57.90 -29.83
CA LEU A 4 -36.15 58.49 -29.40
C LEU A 4 -36.30 59.30 -28.08
N ASP A 5 -37.54 59.57 -27.65
CA ASP A 5 -37.87 60.29 -26.41
C ASP A 5 -38.17 59.37 -25.22
N THR A 6 -37.89 58.06 -25.33
CA THR A 6 -38.08 57.13 -24.21
C THR A 6 -37.06 57.44 -23.12
N ARG A 7 -37.50 58.02 -21.99
CA ARG A 7 -36.64 58.30 -20.83
C ARG A 7 -36.12 56.98 -20.25
N ILE A 8 -34.82 56.75 -20.34
CA ILE A 8 -34.15 55.62 -19.72
C ILE A 8 -34.15 55.84 -18.20
N SER A 9 -34.48 54.79 -17.43
CA SER A 9 -34.43 54.85 -15.96
C SER A 9 -33.00 55.15 -15.50
N GLN A 10 -32.86 55.96 -14.44
CA GLN A 10 -31.56 56.32 -13.86
C GLN A 10 -30.71 55.10 -13.46
N GLU A 11 -31.36 53.98 -13.12
CA GLU A 11 -30.69 52.71 -12.79
C GLU A 11 -30.09 52.00 -14.02
N MET A 12 -30.72 52.13 -15.19
CA MET A 12 -30.31 51.45 -16.43
C MET A 12 -29.29 52.26 -17.23
N THR A 13 -29.25 53.59 -17.03
CA THR A 13 -28.37 54.50 -17.78
C THR A 13 -26.89 54.09 -17.75
N PRO A 14 -26.26 53.76 -16.60
CA PRO A 14 -24.85 53.36 -16.57
C PRO A 14 -24.57 52.06 -17.32
N GLU A 15 -25.49 51.09 -17.23
CA GLU A 15 -25.34 49.79 -17.89
C GLU A 15 -25.49 49.92 -19.41
N VAL A 16 -26.42 50.76 -19.89
CA VAL A 16 -26.58 51.06 -21.32
C VAL A 16 -25.32 51.71 -21.88
N PHE A 17 -24.71 52.68 -21.18
CA PHE A 17 -23.44 53.27 -21.59
C PHE A 17 -22.28 52.26 -21.59
N ALA A 18 -22.19 51.39 -20.58
CA ALA A 18 -21.18 50.33 -20.51
C ALA A 18 -21.30 49.32 -21.67
N VAL A 19 -22.53 48.93 -22.03
CA VAL A 19 -22.77 48.01 -23.16
C VAL A 19 -22.54 48.69 -24.50
N ALA A 20 -23.03 49.92 -24.68
CA ALA A 20 -22.85 50.69 -25.93
C ALA A 20 -21.37 50.96 -26.21
N SER A 21 -20.62 51.39 -25.19
CA SER A 21 -19.16 51.58 -25.29
C SER A 21 -18.43 50.28 -25.58
N ARG A 22 -18.84 49.14 -24.99
CA ARG A 22 -18.25 47.83 -25.31
C ARG A 22 -18.50 47.39 -26.76
N LEU A 23 -19.73 47.54 -27.25
CA LEU A 23 -20.11 47.21 -28.63
C LEU A 23 -19.42 48.12 -29.64
N TYR A 24 -19.17 49.38 -29.26
CA TYR A 24 -18.43 50.32 -30.08
C TYR A 24 -16.92 49.99 -30.06
N ALA A 25 -16.36 49.74 -28.89
CA ALA A 25 -14.95 49.34 -28.70
C ALA A 25 -14.59 48.02 -29.41
N GLU A 26 -15.55 47.13 -29.63
CA GLU A 26 -15.35 45.89 -30.41
C GLU A 26 -15.18 46.16 -31.91
N LYS A 27 -15.68 47.30 -32.42
CA LYS A 27 -15.57 47.71 -33.83
C LYS A 27 -14.35 48.60 -34.11
N SER A 28 -13.79 49.24 -33.10
CA SER A 28 -12.64 50.14 -33.17
C SER A 28 -11.38 49.49 -32.59
N GLN A 29 -10.18 49.85 -33.07
CA GLN A 29 -8.92 49.39 -32.47
C GLN A 29 -8.70 50.02 -31.08
N GLU A 30 -7.83 49.41 -30.27
CA GLU A 30 -7.54 49.78 -28.87
C GLU A 30 -7.37 51.30 -28.67
N TYR A 31 -8.10 51.88 -27.72
CA TYR A 31 -8.00 53.32 -27.40
C TYR A 31 -6.86 53.60 -26.42
N SER A 32 -6.14 54.69 -26.66
CA SER A 32 -5.27 55.30 -25.67
C SER A 32 -6.10 56.00 -24.57
N LEU A 33 -5.51 56.19 -23.38
CA LEU A 33 -6.17 56.93 -22.30
C LEU A 33 -6.53 58.37 -22.72
N GLN A 34 -5.72 58.98 -23.59
CA GLN A 34 -5.97 60.33 -24.12
C GLN A 34 -7.18 60.37 -25.04
N GLU A 35 -7.31 59.41 -25.97
CA GLU A 35 -8.47 59.31 -26.86
C GLU A 35 -9.76 59.02 -26.09
N LEU A 36 -9.69 58.24 -25.01
CA LEU A 36 -10.83 58.01 -24.12
C LEU A 36 -11.26 59.30 -23.39
N MET A 37 -10.31 60.15 -22.99
CA MET A 37 -10.61 61.43 -22.37
C MET A 37 -11.23 62.42 -23.36
N GLU A 38 -10.73 62.44 -24.60
CA GLU A 38 -11.27 63.26 -25.69
C GLU A 38 -12.71 62.84 -26.06
N ALA A 39 -12.95 61.54 -26.26
CA ALA A 39 -14.29 61.00 -26.51
C ALA A 39 -15.25 61.21 -25.33
N GLY A 40 -14.75 61.14 -24.10
CA GLY A 40 -15.53 61.44 -22.90
C GLY A 40 -15.90 62.92 -22.77
N ALA A 41 -15.02 63.82 -23.22
CA ALA A 41 -15.29 65.26 -23.23
C ALA A 41 -16.45 65.62 -24.19
N GLU A 42 -16.55 64.95 -25.34
CA GLU A 42 -17.70 65.06 -26.25
C GLU A 42 -19.02 64.63 -25.59
N ALA A 43 -18.96 63.61 -24.72
CA ALA A 43 -20.09 63.11 -23.95
C ALA A 43 -20.36 63.89 -22.65
N GLN A 44 -19.70 65.03 -22.43
CA GLN A 44 -19.78 65.85 -21.20
C GLN A 44 -19.38 65.10 -19.92
N ILE A 45 -18.54 64.08 -20.03
CA ILE A 45 -17.98 63.34 -18.88
C ILE A 45 -16.69 64.04 -18.43
N PRO A 46 -16.59 64.50 -17.17
CA PRO A 46 -15.35 65.10 -16.67
C PRO A 46 -14.16 64.13 -16.78
N PRO A 47 -12.99 64.58 -17.29
CA PRO A 47 -11.83 63.71 -17.50
C PRO A 47 -11.31 63.01 -16.23
N GLU A 48 -11.56 63.61 -15.06
CA GLU A 48 -11.21 63.04 -13.75
C GLU A 48 -11.86 61.67 -13.51
N PHE A 49 -13.12 61.48 -13.92
CA PHE A 49 -13.83 60.22 -13.75
C PHE A 49 -13.25 59.12 -14.64
N ILE A 50 -12.75 59.46 -15.82
CA ILE A 50 -12.13 58.51 -16.75
C ILE A 50 -10.78 58.05 -16.21
N GLN A 51 -10.00 58.98 -15.63
CA GLN A 51 -8.73 58.65 -14.98
C GLN A 51 -8.94 57.78 -13.73
N GLN A 52 -9.93 58.10 -12.89
CA GLN A 52 -10.29 57.31 -11.72
C GLN A 52 -10.76 55.91 -12.13
N ALA A 53 -11.64 55.79 -13.13
CA ALA A 53 -12.10 54.51 -13.65
C ALA A 53 -10.94 53.67 -14.21
N TYR A 54 -10.01 54.29 -14.95
CA TYR A 54 -8.81 53.61 -15.45
C TYR A 54 -7.92 53.10 -14.31
N GLN A 55 -7.66 53.92 -13.30
CA GLN A 55 -6.87 53.53 -12.11
C GLN A 55 -7.57 52.40 -11.34
N GLU A 56 -8.87 52.49 -11.12
CA GLU A 56 -9.64 51.46 -10.42
C GLU A 56 -9.62 50.14 -11.18
N ILE A 57 -9.79 50.16 -12.51
CA ILE A 57 -9.69 48.98 -13.38
C ILE A 57 -8.27 48.39 -13.32
N GLN A 58 -7.23 49.23 -13.35
CA GLN A 58 -5.84 48.77 -13.26
C GLN A 58 -5.55 48.13 -11.90
N ILE A 59 -5.98 48.75 -10.79
CA ILE A 59 -5.83 48.19 -9.44
C ILE A 59 -6.59 46.87 -9.32
N LYS A 60 -7.84 46.80 -9.80
CA LYS A 60 -8.63 45.57 -9.83
C LYS A 60 -7.95 44.47 -10.65
N ARG A 61 -7.38 44.80 -11.82
CA ARG A 61 -6.63 43.86 -12.67
C ARG A 61 -5.36 43.36 -11.97
N GLN A 62 -4.58 44.26 -11.37
CA GLN A 62 -3.37 43.90 -10.61
C GLN A 62 -3.71 43.00 -9.41
N GLN A 63 -4.74 43.35 -8.63
CA GLN A 63 -5.21 42.53 -7.52
C GLN A 63 -5.70 41.15 -7.98
N ALA A 64 -6.43 41.07 -9.10
CA ALA A 64 -6.88 39.81 -9.68
C ALA A 64 -5.70 38.95 -10.16
N GLN A 65 -4.68 39.56 -10.79
CA GLN A 65 -3.46 38.86 -11.21
C GLN A 65 -2.68 38.32 -10.01
N GLU A 66 -2.51 39.12 -8.95
CA GLU A 66 -1.83 38.69 -7.72
C GLU A 66 -2.58 37.56 -7.01
N ARG A 67 -3.92 37.63 -6.94
CA ARG A 67 -4.76 36.53 -6.45
C ARG A 67 -4.56 35.26 -7.27
N ARG A 68 -4.55 35.35 -8.60
CA ARG A 68 -4.32 34.21 -9.49
C ARG A 68 -2.93 33.60 -9.28
N LYS A 69 -1.88 34.42 -9.21
CA LYS A 69 -0.51 33.95 -8.92
C LYS A 69 -0.44 33.22 -7.58
N LYS A 70 -1.04 33.81 -6.52
CA LYS A 70 -1.13 33.17 -5.20
C LYS A 70 -1.84 31.82 -5.25
N LEU A 71 -2.97 31.72 -5.96
CA LEU A 71 -3.69 30.46 -6.13
C LEU A 71 -2.85 29.40 -6.86
N ILE A 72 -2.14 29.79 -7.93
CA ILE A 72 -1.25 28.88 -8.66
C ILE A 72 -0.13 28.37 -7.74
N ILE A 73 0.49 29.25 -6.95
CA ILE A 73 1.55 28.88 -6.01
C ILE A 73 1.01 27.92 -4.93
N ILE A 74 -0.18 28.18 -4.39
CA ILE A 74 -0.84 27.31 -3.40
C ILE A 74 -1.14 25.94 -4.01
N LEU A 75 -1.69 25.89 -5.23
CA LEU A 75 -1.98 24.63 -5.90
C LEU A 75 -0.71 23.84 -6.22
N ALA A 76 0.35 24.51 -6.68
CA ALA A 76 1.64 23.89 -6.95
C ALA A 76 2.27 23.33 -5.66
N SER A 77 2.24 24.09 -4.56
CA SER A 77 2.81 23.64 -3.28
C SER A 77 2.03 22.44 -2.71
N VAL A 78 0.70 22.47 -2.77
CA VAL A 78 -0.15 21.32 -2.39
C VAL A 78 0.18 20.10 -3.26
N GLY A 79 0.36 20.29 -4.57
CA GLY A 79 0.75 19.23 -5.49
C GLY A 79 2.08 18.56 -5.12
N VAL A 80 3.11 19.36 -4.78
CA VAL A 80 4.42 18.85 -4.34
C VAL A 80 4.30 18.08 -3.03
N VAL A 81 3.54 18.59 -2.06
CA VAL A 81 3.35 17.94 -0.76
C VAL A 81 2.62 16.59 -0.93
N VAL A 82 1.52 16.56 -1.68
CA VAL A 82 0.73 15.34 -1.91
C VAL A 82 1.54 14.32 -2.73
N GLY A 83 2.25 14.77 -3.77
CA GLY A 83 3.09 13.91 -4.59
C GLY A 83 4.27 13.31 -3.81
N GLY A 84 4.98 14.14 -3.05
CA GLY A 84 6.09 13.68 -2.20
C GLY A 84 5.62 12.70 -1.12
N TRP A 85 4.49 12.99 -0.48
CA TRP A 85 3.86 12.09 0.49
C TRP A 85 3.49 10.73 -0.14
N GLY A 86 2.88 10.73 -1.33
CA GLY A 86 2.51 9.51 -2.05
C GLY A 86 3.72 8.62 -2.36
N ILE A 87 4.81 9.20 -2.87
CA ILE A 87 6.07 8.48 -3.16
C ILE A 87 6.66 7.88 -1.87
N TRP A 88 6.70 8.66 -0.79
CA TRP A 88 7.22 8.19 0.49
C TRP A 88 6.38 7.03 1.06
N THR A 89 5.06 7.15 1.05
CA THR A 89 4.16 6.11 1.54
C THR A 89 4.28 4.84 0.70
N TYR A 90 4.35 4.94 -0.63
CA TYR A 90 4.57 3.80 -1.52
C TYR A 90 5.84 3.03 -1.15
N ASN A 91 6.97 3.73 -1.05
CA ASN A 91 8.25 3.12 -0.69
C ASN A 91 8.21 2.47 0.71
N SER A 92 7.52 3.11 1.66
CA SER A 92 7.35 2.60 3.02
C SER A 92 6.50 1.31 3.08
N LEU A 93 5.46 1.21 2.25
CA LEU A 93 4.60 0.03 2.10
C LEU A 93 5.32 -1.10 1.36
N ALA A 94 5.98 -0.78 0.23
CA ALA A 94 6.78 -1.74 -0.54
C ALA A 94 7.92 -2.34 0.30
N SER A 95 8.63 -1.51 1.07
CA SER A 95 9.66 -1.98 2.00
C SER A 95 9.09 -2.90 3.09
N ALA A 96 7.89 -2.60 3.60
CA ALA A 96 7.25 -3.46 4.58
C ALA A 96 6.78 -4.79 3.98
N ALA A 97 6.28 -4.79 2.74
CA ALA A 97 5.96 -6.01 2.01
C ALA A 97 7.20 -6.89 1.80
N GLN A 98 8.32 -6.29 1.36
CA GLN A 98 9.59 -7.01 1.18
C GLN A 98 10.10 -7.64 2.48
N LYS A 99 9.89 -6.99 3.63
CA LYS A 99 10.23 -7.57 4.94
C LYS A 99 9.39 -8.79 5.28
N VAL A 100 8.11 -8.80 4.89
CA VAL A 100 7.24 -9.98 5.04
C VAL A 100 7.77 -11.13 4.19
N ASP A 101 8.11 -10.86 2.93
CA ASP A 101 8.60 -11.89 2.00
C ASP A 101 9.97 -12.44 2.44
N SER A 102 10.87 -11.56 2.92
CA SER A 102 12.14 -11.97 3.51
C SER A 102 11.97 -12.81 4.76
N ALA A 103 11.01 -12.49 5.63
CA ALA A 103 10.75 -13.28 6.82
C ALA A 103 10.12 -14.64 6.47
N TRP A 104 9.29 -14.71 5.42
CA TRP A 104 8.77 -15.97 4.89
C TRP A 104 9.90 -16.88 4.40
N ALA A 105 10.87 -16.33 3.65
CA ALA A 105 12.02 -17.10 3.17
C ALA A 105 12.82 -17.73 4.32
N GLN A 106 12.90 -17.07 5.48
CA GLN A 106 13.54 -17.66 6.67
C GLN A 106 12.76 -18.84 7.24
N VAL A 107 11.42 -18.74 7.28
CA VAL A 107 10.55 -19.86 7.68
C VAL A 107 10.72 -21.04 6.72
N GLU A 108 10.72 -20.78 5.41
CA GLU A 108 10.89 -21.79 4.38
C GLU A 108 12.25 -22.50 4.48
N ASN A 109 13.34 -21.77 4.77
CA ASN A 109 14.65 -22.37 5.00
C ASN A 109 14.62 -23.39 6.15
N GLN A 110 13.89 -23.11 7.24
CA GLN A 110 13.79 -24.06 8.35
C GLN A 110 12.89 -25.26 8.01
N PHE A 111 11.81 -25.05 7.24
CA PHE A 111 10.99 -26.15 6.73
C PHE A 111 11.76 -27.05 5.78
N GLN A 112 12.56 -26.49 4.87
CA GLN A 112 13.45 -27.22 3.99
C GLN A 112 14.45 -28.05 4.79
N ARG A 113 15.13 -27.44 5.78
CA ARG A 113 16.03 -28.17 6.68
C ARG A 113 15.35 -29.37 7.34
N ARG A 114 14.11 -29.20 7.83
CA ARG A 114 13.36 -30.29 8.44
C ARG A 114 13.03 -31.41 7.44
N ALA A 115 12.67 -31.06 6.21
CA ALA A 115 12.46 -32.03 5.14
C ALA A 115 13.76 -32.75 4.72
N ASP A 116 14.91 -32.10 4.83
CA ASP A 116 16.22 -32.68 4.54
C ASP A 116 16.71 -33.66 5.62
N LEU A 117 16.11 -33.65 6.82
CA LEU A 117 16.34 -34.64 7.86
C LEU A 117 15.55 -35.94 7.64
N ILE A 118 14.49 -35.92 6.82
CA ILE A 118 13.63 -37.08 6.59
C ILE A 118 14.39 -38.32 6.07
N PRO A 119 15.32 -38.21 5.09
CA PRO A 119 16.09 -39.38 4.65
C PRO A 119 16.88 -40.03 5.79
N ASN A 120 17.32 -39.26 6.80
CA ASN A 120 18.00 -39.82 7.96
C ASN A 120 17.02 -40.56 8.88
N LEU A 121 15.79 -40.04 9.04
CA LEU A 121 14.71 -40.74 9.76
C LEU A 121 14.34 -42.06 9.09
N VAL A 122 14.26 -42.07 7.76
CA VAL A 122 14.01 -43.30 6.97
C VAL A 122 15.12 -44.32 7.23
N ARG A 123 16.40 -43.93 7.16
CA ARG A 123 17.51 -44.85 7.44
C ARG A 123 17.48 -45.43 8.85
N VAL A 124 17.15 -44.62 9.86
CA VAL A 124 17.01 -45.11 11.26
C VAL A 124 15.82 -46.07 11.39
N THR A 125 14.70 -45.77 10.73
CA THR A 125 13.54 -46.65 10.69
C THR A 125 13.91 -47.99 10.03
N GLU A 126 14.52 -47.97 8.85
CA GLU A 126 14.88 -49.20 8.11
C GLU A 126 15.94 -50.05 8.84
N ALA A 127 16.89 -49.41 9.52
CA ALA A 127 17.97 -50.10 10.23
C ALA A 127 17.46 -50.88 11.46
N SER A 128 16.48 -50.32 12.18
CA SER A 128 15.99 -50.89 13.45
C SER A 128 14.62 -51.55 13.33
N ALA A 129 13.90 -51.28 12.25
CA ALA A 129 12.53 -51.71 12.02
C ALA A 129 12.34 -52.20 10.58
N LYS A 130 13.04 -53.28 10.21
CA LYS A 130 12.99 -53.89 8.87
C LYS A 130 11.57 -54.19 8.35
N GLN A 131 10.56 -54.21 9.23
CA GLN A 131 9.14 -54.42 8.93
C GLN A 131 8.29 -53.14 8.88
N GLU A 132 8.78 -51.98 9.28
CA GLU A 132 8.01 -50.71 9.30
C GLU A 132 8.11 -49.93 7.99
N ARG A 133 7.75 -50.60 6.90
CA ARG A 133 7.80 -50.00 5.56
C ARG A 133 6.78 -48.87 5.40
N ASP A 134 5.65 -48.96 6.09
CA ASP A 134 4.59 -47.96 6.00
C ASP A 134 5.04 -46.61 6.60
N LEU A 135 5.77 -46.63 7.72
CA LEU A 135 6.32 -45.42 8.33
C LEU A 135 7.41 -44.78 7.44
N ALA A 136 8.31 -45.59 6.88
CA ALA A 136 9.34 -45.12 5.95
C ALA A 136 8.71 -44.51 4.68
N ALA A 137 7.65 -45.14 4.15
CA ALA A 137 6.89 -44.63 3.01
C ALA A 137 6.16 -43.33 3.33
N LEU A 138 5.54 -43.21 4.52
CA LEU A 138 4.89 -41.99 4.98
C LEU A 138 5.89 -40.83 5.08
N LEU A 139 7.03 -41.06 5.72
CA LEU A 139 8.12 -40.09 5.83
C LEU A 139 8.55 -39.63 4.43
N THR A 140 8.85 -40.57 3.53
CA THR A 140 9.26 -40.28 2.15
C THR A 140 8.19 -39.48 1.40
N ARG A 141 6.92 -39.87 1.50
CA ARG A 141 5.79 -39.19 0.84
C ARG A 141 5.62 -37.77 1.36
N SER A 142 5.71 -37.55 2.67
CA SER A 142 5.60 -36.21 3.26
C SER A 142 6.72 -35.28 2.77
N ARG A 143 7.95 -35.80 2.62
CA ARG A 143 9.06 -35.06 2.02
C ARG A 143 8.77 -34.69 0.58
N THR A 144 8.32 -35.65 -0.23
CA THR A 144 8.01 -35.43 -1.65
C THR A 144 6.93 -34.38 -1.81
N SER A 145 5.85 -34.46 -1.01
CA SER A 145 4.78 -33.46 -0.96
C SER A 145 5.33 -32.05 -0.68
N TYR A 146 6.24 -31.93 0.29
CA TYR A 146 6.89 -30.65 0.59
C TYR A 146 7.77 -30.13 -0.55
N LEU A 147 8.51 -31.00 -1.23
CA LEU A 147 9.36 -30.59 -2.35
C LEU A 147 8.56 -30.20 -3.60
N GLN A 148 7.37 -30.78 -3.78
CA GLN A 148 6.46 -30.50 -4.91
C GLN A 148 5.59 -29.26 -4.71
N ALA A 149 5.47 -28.75 -3.48
CA ALA A 149 4.75 -27.51 -3.21
C ALA A 149 5.55 -26.29 -3.73
N ASP A 150 4.89 -25.40 -4.46
CA ASP A 150 5.55 -24.25 -5.11
C ASP A 150 5.20 -22.93 -4.44
N THR A 151 4.00 -22.81 -3.89
CA THR A 151 3.55 -21.56 -3.26
C THR A 151 3.78 -21.54 -1.74
N PRO A 152 3.91 -20.35 -1.12
CA PRO A 152 3.97 -20.23 0.34
C PRO A 152 2.84 -20.97 1.08
N GLY A 153 1.63 -20.91 0.53
CA GLY A 153 0.45 -21.60 1.09
C GLY A 153 0.59 -23.13 1.01
N GLU A 154 0.99 -23.65 -0.14
CA GLU A 154 1.23 -25.09 -0.32
C GLU A 154 2.37 -25.59 0.56
N LYS A 155 3.47 -24.84 0.64
CA LYS A 155 4.63 -25.15 1.50
C LYS A 155 4.22 -25.20 2.97
N ALA A 156 3.35 -24.28 3.43
CA ALA A 156 2.83 -24.31 4.79
C ALA A 156 2.03 -25.60 5.07
N VAL A 157 1.12 -25.97 4.16
CA VAL A 157 0.31 -27.19 4.29
C VAL A 157 1.17 -28.45 4.23
N ALA A 158 2.09 -28.54 3.29
CA ALA A 158 2.99 -29.69 3.16
C ALA A 158 3.95 -29.78 4.37
N SER A 159 4.35 -28.65 4.94
CA SER A 159 5.13 -28.62 6.18
C SER A 159 4.35 -29.20 7.37
N THR A 160 3.03 -28.98 7.47
CA THR A 160 2.18 -29.68 8.46
C THR A 160 2.23 -31.20 8.26
N GLN A 161 2.18 -31.68 7.01
CA GLN A 161 2.25 -33.13 6.74
C GLN A 161 3.60 -33.72 7.18
N VAL A 162 4.70 -33.00 6.97
CA VAL A 162 6.03 -33.36 7.49
C VAL A 162 6.02 -33.43 9.02
N SER A 163 5.44 -32.43 9.70
CA SER A 163 5.29 -32.45 11.17
C SER A 163 4.51 -33.68 11.64
N GLN A 164 3.42 -34.04 10.96
CA GLN A 164 2.60 -35.19 11.32
C GLN A 164 3.37 -36.51 11.14
N ALA A 165 4.10 -36.68 10.04
CA ALA A 165 4.93 -37.86 9.80
C ALA A 165 6.05 -38.01 10.85
N ILE A 166 6.70 -36.91 11.23
CA ILE A 166 7.72 -36.90 12.29
C ILE A 166 7.11 -37.27 13.65
N ASN A 167 5.91 -36.77 13.97
CA ASN A 167 5.21 -37.16 15.21
C ASN A 167 4.88 -38.65 15.23
N GLN A 168 4.45 -39.23 14.10
CA GLN A 168 4.22 -40.67 13.99
C GLN A 168 5.52 -41.47 14.19
N PHE A 169 6.64 -41.00 13.62
CA PHE A 169 7.96 -41.59 13.87
C PHE A 169 8.35 -41.52 15.36
N GLN A 170 8.13 -40.40 16.04
CA GLN A 170 8.40 -40.28 17.48
C GLN A 170 7.54 -41.23 18.31
N ASN A 171 6.25 -41.38 17.98
CA ASN A 171 5.37 -42.35 18.63
C ASN A 171 5.84 -43.79 18.41
N TYR A 172 6.31 -44.11 17.21
CA TYR A 172 6.89 -45.41 16.92
C TYR A 172 8.13 -45.66 17.79
N VAL A 173 9.06 -44.70 17.87
CA VAL A 173 10.25 -44.83 18.72
C VAL A 173 9.90 -44.92 20.21
N ALA A 174 8.84 -44.25 20.67
CA ALA A 174 8.34 -44.37 22.03
C ALA A 174 7.98 -45.82 22.43
N ASN A 175 7.52 -46.62 21.46
CA ASN A 175 7.17 -48.04 21.65
C ASN A 175 8.33 -49.01 21.40
N ASN A 176 9.51 -48.52 21.03
CA ASN A 176 10.68 -49.34 20.65
C ASN A 176 11.92 -48.93 21.46
N PRO A 177 12.13 -49.48 22.66
CA PRO A 177 13.24 -49.09 23.55
C PRO A 177 14.64 -49.21 22.92
N GLN A 178 14.85 -50.20 22.04
CA GLN A 178 16.12 -50.37 21.33
C GLN A 178 16.46 -49.20 20.40
N LEU A 179 15.44 -48.47 19.91
CA LEU A 179 15.62 -47.29 19.07
C LEU A 179 15.92 -46.04 19.89
N GLN A 180 15.34 -45.94 21.09
CA GLN A 180 15.52 -44.79 21.98
C GLN A 180 16.98 -44.63 22.42
N SER A 181 17.68 -45.73 22.63
CA SER A 181 19.09 -45.75 23.03
C SER A 181 20.06 -45.66 21.84
N SER A 182 19.56 -45.67 20.61
CA SER A 182 20.41 -45.55 19.42
C SER A 182 21.01 -44.14 19.32
N GLN A 183 22.35 -44.06 19.28
CA GLN A 183 23.04 -42.78 19.12
C GLN A 183 22.59 -42.02 17.85
N ALA A 184 22.25 -42.74 16.78
CA ALA A 184 21.75 -42.15 15.55
C ALA A 184 20.39 -41.46 15.75
N TYR A 185 19.49 -42.08 16.52
CA TYR A 185 18.19 -41.49 16.86
C TYR A 185 18.36 -40.28 17.79
N ILE A 186 19.19 -40.40 18.83
CA ILE A 186 19.46 -39.31 19.79
C ILE A 186 19.98 -38.07 19.05
N ASN A 187 20.96 -38.24 18.15
CA ASN A 187 21.48 -37.15 17.34
C ASN A 187 20.40 -36.49 16.46
N LEU A 188 19.57 -37.30 15.79
CA LEU A 188 18.47 -36.78 14.97
C LEU A 188 17.41 -36.06 15.79
N GLN A 189 17.10 -36.55 17.00
CA GLN A 189 16.15 -35.89 17.87
C GLN A 189 16.64 -34.50 18.29
N TYR A 190 17.94 -34.33 18.54
CA TYR A 190 18.52 -33.00 18.79
C TYR A 190 18.43 -32.08 17.56
N GLU A 191 18.71 -32.58 16.36
CA GLU A 191 18.59 -31.79 15.12
C GLU A 191 17.15 -31.37 14.83
N LEU A 192 16.19 -32.28 15.03
CA LEU A 192 14.77 -32.02 14.86
C LEU A 192 14.26 -31.00 15.88
N ALA A 193 14.59 -31.17 17.17
CA ALA A 193 14.22 -30.21 18.21
C ALA A 193 14.84 -28.84 17.96
N GLY A 194 16.11 -28.79 17.55
CA GLY A 194 16.78 -27.54 17.16
C GLY A 194 16.12 -26.86 15.97
N THR A 195 15.66 -27.64 14.98
CA THR A 195 14.95 -27.11 13.80
C THR A 195 13.56 -26.60 14.18
N GLU A 196 12.81 -27.32 15.02
CA GLU A 196 11.48 -26.90 15.48
C GLU A 196 11.52 -25.60 16.29
N ASN A 197 12.52 -25.46 17.17
CA ASN A 197 12.72 -24.22 17.92
C ASN A 197 12.99 -23.02 17.00
N ARG A 198 13.78 -23.21 15.93
CA ARG A 198 14.03 -22.18 14.92
C ARG A 198 12.78 -21.87 14.12
N ILE A 199 12.01 -22.88 13.71
CA ILE A 199 10.71 -22.70 13.04
C ILE A 199 9.79 -21.83 13.90
N ALA A 200 9.68 -22.11 15.20
CA ALA A 200 8.84 -21.33 16.10
C ALA A 200 9.25 -19.85 16.15
N VAL A 201 10.56 -19.58 16.26
CA VAL A 201 11.11 -18.21 16.25
C VAL A 201 10.86 -17.51 14.91
N GLU A 202 11.14 -18.16 13.78
CA GLU A 202 10.95 -17.55 12.47
C GLU A 202 9.46 -17.32 12.15
N ARG A 203 8.55 -18.21 12.57
CA ARG A 203 7.10 -17.98 12.46
C ARG A 203 6.65 -16.78 13.28
N MET A 204 7.19 -16.58 14.48
CA MET A 204 6.92 -15.39 15.28
C MET A 204 7.40 -14.13 14.56
N ARG A 205 8.64 -14.12 14.04
CA ARG A 205 9.21 -12.99 13.28
C ARG A 205 8.40 -12.68 12.02
N TYR A 206 7.97 -13.69 11.29
CA TYR A 206 7.09 -13.55 10.13
C TYR A 206 5.75 -12.92 10.49
N ASN A 207 5.11 -13.39 11.58
CA ASN A 207 3.87 -12.79 12.07
C ASN A 207 4.06 -11.33 12.52
N GLN A 208 5.16 -10.99 13.17
CA GLN A 208 5.49 -9.61 13.53
C GLN A 208 5.66 -8.72 12.29
N ALA A 209 6.32 -9.22 11.24
CA ALA A 209 6.46 -8.50 9.97
C ALA A 209 5.09 -8.26 9.31
N ILE A 210 4.21 -9.26 9.29
CA ILE A 210 2.84 -9.13 8.76
C ILE A 210 2.04 -8.12 9.58
N GLN A 211 2.14 -8.15 10.91
CA GLN A 211 1.44 -7.18 11.77
C GLN A 211 1.89 -5.75 11.47
N ALA A 212 3.20 -5.51 11.37
CA ALA A 212 3.74 -4.20 11.03
C ALA A 212 3.30 -3.73 9.63
N TYR A 213 3.29 -4.64 8.65
CA TYR A 213 2.80 -4.37 7.30
C TYR A 213 1.30 -4.03 7.29
N ASN A 214 0.47 -4.89 7.91
CA ASN A 214 -0.98 -4.70 8.00
C ASN A 214 -1.34 -3.40 8.73
N GLN A 215 -0.58 -3.04 9.76
CA GLN A 215 -0.76 -1.77 10.46
C GLN A 215 -0.52 -0.59 9.50
N LYS A 216 0.57 -0.61 8.73
CA LYS A 216 0.84 0.45 7.75
C LYS A 216 -0.23 0.52 6.66
N VAL A 217 -0.75 -0.61 6.21
CA VAL A 217 -1.82 -0.67 5.19
C VAL A 217 -3.14 -0.08 5.72
N LYS A 218 -3.46 -0.26 7.01
CA LYS A 218 -4.74 0.14 7.59
C LYS A 218 -4.78 1.57 8.15
N VAL A 219 -3.64 2.13 8.52
CA VAL A 219 -3.57 3.42 9.23
C VAL A 219 -3.57 4.61 8.26
N PHE A 220 -4.39 5.62 8.55
CA PHE A 220 -4.35 6.91 7.83
C PHE A 220 -3.05 7.66 8.15
N PRO A 221 -2.39 8.28 7.16
CA PRO A 221 -2.89 8.51 5.79
C PRO A 221 -2.54 7.39 4.79
N ASN A 222 -1.71 6.42 5.18
CA ASN A 222 -1.21 5.38 4.31
C ASN A 222 -2.31 4.50 3.69
N SER A 223 -3.43 4.30 4.38
CA SER A 223 -4.56 3.51 3.89
C SER A 223 -5.18 4.03 2.59
N VAL A 224 -5.10 5.34 2.32
CA VAL A 224 -5.58 5.93 1.06
C VAL A 224 -4.70 5.48 -0.09
N VAL A 225 -3.38 5.64 0.05
CA VAL A 225 -2.40 5.21 -0.96
C VAL A 225 -2.43 3.70 -1.13
N ALA A 226 -2.55 2.95 -0.02
CA ALA A 226 -2.64 1.51 -0.04
C ALA A 226 -3.85 1.03 -0.87
N LYS A 227 -5.03 1.64 -0.69
CA LYS A 227 -6.23 1.31 -1.45
C LYS A 227 -6.11 1.65 -2.93
N ILE A 228 -5.53 2.82 -3.26
CA ILE A 228 -5.36 3.26 -4.66
C ILE A 228 -4.36 2.38 -5.41
N LEU A 229 -3.28 1.94 -4.73
CA LEU A 229 -2.18 1.18 -5.34
C LEU A 229 -2.26 -0.34 -5.10
N GLY A 230 -3.35 -0.83 -4.52
CA GLY A 230 -3.60 -2.27 -4.37
C GLY A 230 -2.79 -2.99 -3.29
N PHE A 231 -2.32 -2.28 -2.25
CA PHE A 231 -1.71 -2.94 -1.08
C PHE A 231 -2.78 -3.51 -0.16
N GLU A 232 -2.86 -4.83 -0.07
CA GLU A 232 -3.85 -5.54 0.75
C GLU A 232 -3.25 -6.13 2.02
N SER A 233 -4.05 -6.26 3.08
CA SER A 233 -3.60 -6.93 4.30
C SER A 233 -3.34 -8.42 4.08
N LYS A 234 -2.24 -8.93 4.63
CA LYS A 234 -1.86 -10.35 4.57
C LYS A 234 -2.37 -11.10 5.80
N PRO A 235 -2.82 -12.36 5.67
CA PRO A 235 -3.21 -13.17 6.82
C PRO A 235 -1.99 -13.51 7.68
N LEU A 236 -2.19 -13.64 9.01
CA LEU A 236 -1.16 -14.14 9.90
C LEU A 236 -1.00 -15.66 9.75
N PHE A 237 0.21 -16.15 9.99
CA PHE A 237 0.46 -17.57 10.15
C PHE A 237 -0.21 -18.04 11.45
N LYS A 238 -1.33 -18.77 11.33
CA LYS A 238 -2.06 -19.33 12.48
C LYS A 238 -1.29 -20.52 13.06
N ALA A 239 -1.31 -20.67 14.39
CA ALA A 239 -0.99 -21.95 15.00
C ALA A 239 -2.18 -22.88 14.78
N GLU A 240 -1.94 -24.10 14.27
CA GLU A 240 -2.94 -25.17 14.39
C GLU A 240 -3.20 -25.36 15.88
N ILE A 241 -4.46 -25.21 16.28
CA ILE A 241 -4.89 -25.50 17.65
C ILE A 241 -4.70 -27.01 17.81
N LYS A 242 -3.64 -27.44 18.51
CA LYS A 242 -3.60 -28.78 19.08
C LYS A 242 -4.69 -28.83 20.13
N GLU A 243 -5.81 -29.48 19.84
CA GLU A 243 -6.76 -29.87 20.87
C GLU A 243 -5.99 -30.67 21.92
N VAL A 244 -5.81 -30.09 23.09
CA VAL A 244 -5.23 -30.80 24.24
C VAL A 244 -6.28 -31.83 24.64
N PRO A 245 -5.96 -33.14 24.63
CA PRO A 245 -6.91 -34.15 25.06
C PRO A 245 -7.38 -33.81 26.46
N ARG A 246 -8.70 -33.64 26.63
CA ARG A 246 -9.28 -33.48 27.95
C ARG A 246 -9.08 -34.80 28.68
N ILE A 247 -8.30 -34.76 29.75
CA ILE A 247 -8.24 -35.84 30.73
C ILE A 247 -9.64 -35.94 31.34
N ASN A 248 -10.36 -37.02 31.03
CA ASN A 248 -11.58 -37.42 31.71
C ASN A 248 -11.21 -38.38 32.84
#